data_AF-A0A4Q6BPY2-F1
#
_entry.id   AF-A0A4Q6BPY2-F1
#
_cell.length_a   1.000
_cell.length_b   1.000
_cell.length_c   1.000
_cell.angle_alpha   90.00
_cell.angle_beta   90.00
_cell.angle_gamma   90.00
#
_symmetry.space_group_name_H-M   'P 1'
#
loop_
_entity.id
_entity.type
_entity.pdbx_description
1 polymer ?
#
loop_
_entity_poly.entity_id
_entity_poly.type
_entity_poly.pdbx_seq_one_letter_code
_entity_poly.pdbx_strand_id
1 'polypeptide(L)'
;MEFSLVVLLYAEKRLDQALSMARFLATQASPRRCVFVINGSEIRESLVRSRWPAALPAEIIHHDNTGAEFGGYQLGLECLGGELPDRLIVMNDTVGSHDVTSHLVLNAFLRRLKLDLNRFVVGQTYESQRRMSIHDLWASRWIRTHFFGLDRAALTAIGSRIYHPHIDALITASPDVETFFGPAVRGGLRDLLVDFLFNPGPWSWY
;
A
#
# COMPACT_ATOMS: atom_id res chain seq x y z
N MET A 1 -14.54 -8.21 -13.68
CA MET A 1 -13.37 -8.73 -12.95
C MET A 1 -13.71 -8.55 -11.51
N GLU A 2 -13.92 -9.64 -10.77
CA GLU A 2 -14.12 -9.49 -9.33
C GLU A 2 -12.78 -9.23 -8.64
N PHE A 3 -12.80 -8.36 -7.64
CA PHE A 3 -11.66 -8.05 -6.80
C PHE A 3 -12.13 -7.57 -5.43
N SER A 4 -11.25 -7.63 -4.44
CA SER A 4 -11.42 -6.94 -3.16
C SER A 4 -10.53 -5.71 -3.11
N LEU A 5 -11.02 -4.64 -2.48
CA LEU A 5 -10.31 -3.37 -2.32
C LEU A 5 -10.01 -3.12 -0.85
N VAL A 6 -8.75 -2.82 -0.53
CA VAL A 6 -8.30 -2.35 0.79
C VAL A 6 -7.70 -0.96 0.62
N VAL A 7 -8.20 0.01 1.38
CA VAL A 7 -7.74 1.41 1.35
C VAL A 7 -7.32 1.84 2.74
N LEU A 8 -6.05 2.22 2.90
CA LEU A 8 -5.50 2.72 4.14
C LEU A 8 -5.57 4.26 4.20
N LEU A 9 -6.04 4.80 5.31
CA LEU A 9 -6.32 6.23 5.48
C LEU A 9 -5.56 6.79 6.70
N TYR A 10 -4.78 7.85 6.50
CA TYR A 10 -3.95 8.49 7.54
C TYR A 10 -4.30 9.95 7.80
N ALA A 11 -4.39 10.76 6.75
CA ALA A 11 -4.46 12.21 6.88
C ALA A 11 -5.79 12.73 6.32
N GLU A 12 -6.52 13.52 7.10
CA GLU A 12 -7.82 14.04 6.68
C GLU A 12 -7.69 14.86 5.38
N LYS A 13 -6.61 15.63 5.24
CA LYS A 13 -6.33 16.46 4.06
C LYS A 13 -6.22 15.67 2.75
N ARG A 14 -5.98 14.35 2.80
CA ARG A 14 -5.85 13.48 1.62
C ARG A 14 -7.10 12.63 1.36
N LEU A 15 -8.05 12.63 2.30
CA LEU A 15 -9.19 11.73 2.31
C LEU A 15 -10.02 11.82 1.03
N ASP A 16 -10.34 13.04 0.57
CA ASP A 16 -11.19 13.22 -0.62
C ASP A 16 -10.56 12.66 -1.89
N GLN A 17 -9.25 12.87 -2.05
CA GLN A 17 -8.50 12.33 -3.18
C GLN A 17 -8.47 10.80 -3.14
N ALA A 18 -8.15 10.22 -1.97
CA ALA A 18 -8.13 8.77 -1.77
C ALA A 18 -9.49 8.13 -2.07
N LEU A 19 -10.58 8.69 -1.53
CA LEU A 19 -11.94 8.22 -1.77
C LEU A 19 -12.38 8.41 -3.23
N SER A 20 -11.91 9.47 -3.89
CA SER A 20 -12.13 9.66 -5.34
C SER A 20 -11.51 8.52 -6.15
N MET A 21 -10.25 8.17 -5.87
CA MET A 21 -9.57 7.06 -6.55
C MET A 21 -10.21 5.71 -6.23
N ALA A 22 -10.59 5.47 -4.98
CA ALA A 22 -11.28 4.25 -4.58
C ALA A 22 -12.65 4.13 -5.27
N ARG A 23 -13.42 5.22 -5.37
CA ARG A 23 -14.69 5.26 -6.13
C ARG A 23 -14.47 4.93 -7.59
N PHE A 24 -13.45 5.52 -8.19
CA PHE A 24 -13.09 5.25 -9.58
C PHE A 24 -12.86 3.74 -9.77
N LEU A 25 -12.01 3.10 -8.96
CA LEU A 25 -11.81 1.66 -9.01
C LEU A 25 -13.11 0.87 -8.80
N ALA A 26 -13.91 1.26 -7.81
CA ALA A 26 -15.14 0.57 -7.47
C ALA A 26 -16.17 0.58 -8.60
N THR A 27 -16.27 1.68 -9.33
CA THR A 27 -17.18 1.83 -10.48
C THR A 27 -16.72 1.12 -11.74
N GLN A 28 -15.41 0.85 -11.90
CA GLN A 28 -14.91 0.15 -13.08
C GLN A 28 -15.13 -1.36 -13.06
N ALA A 29 -15.17 -1.97 -11.87
CA ALA A 29 -15.16 -3.43 -11.78
C ALA A 29 -15.95 -4.03 -10.60
N SER A 30 -16.76 -3.23 -9.88
CA SER A 30 -17.64 -3.65 -8.77
C SER A 30 -16.95 -4.60 -7.79
N PRO A 31 -16.22 -4.07 -6.78
CA PRO A 31 -15.48 -4.89 -5.84
C PRO A 31 -16.44 -5.80 -5.06
N ARG A 32 -16.03 -7.04 -4.86
CA ARG A 32 -16.75 -8.00 -4.01
C ARG A 32 -16.82 -7.49 -2.56
N ARG A 33 -15.72 -6.89 -2.10
CA ARG A 33 -15.61 -6.23 -0.78
C ARG A 33 -14.73 -5.00 -0.88
N CYS A 34 -15.09 -3.96 -0.14
CA CYS A 34 -14.29 -2.75 0.05
C CYS A 34 -14.06 -2.57 1.55
N VAL A 35 -12.80 -2.39 1.95
CA VAL A 35 -12.40 -2.18 3.35
C VAL A 35 -11.60 -0.89 3.43
N PHE A 36 -12.05 0.04 4.26
CA PHE A 36 -11.30 1.23 4.65
C PHE A 36 -10.67 1.00 6.01
N VAL A 37 -9.35 1.10 6.08
CA VAL A 37 -8.58 0.99 7.32
C VAL A 37 -8.17 2.39 7.75
N ILE A 38 -8.75 2.88 8.83
CA ILE A 38 -8.40 4.16 9.44
C ILE A 38 -7.19 3.93 10.34
N ASN A 39 -6.05 4.52 9.95
CA ASN A 39 -4.79 4.41 10.67
C ASN A 39 -4.27 5.75 11.21
N GLY A 40 -4.95 6.86 10.90
CA GLY A 40 -4.65 8.18 11.45
C GLY A 40 -5.70 8.67 12.44
N SER A 41 -5.25 9.30 13.52
CA SER A 41 -6.11 9.83 14.58
C SER A 41 -7.02 10.98 14.14
N GLU A 42 -6.71 11.63 13.02
CA GLU A 42 -7.50 12.73 12.46
C GLU A 42 -8.79 12.24 11.80
N ILE A 43 -8.84 10.99 11.33
CA ILE A 43 -9.94 10.48 10.53
C ILE A 43 -10.91 9.71 11.43
N ARG A 44 -12.19 10.08 11.37
CA ARG A 44 -13.29 9.38 12.05
C ARG A 44 -14.08 8.54 11.04
N GLU A 45 -14.62 7.41 11.49
CA GLU A 45 -15.50 6.57 10.66
C GLU A 45 -16.67 7.36 10.06
N SER A 46 -17.31 8.23 10.84
CA SER A 46 -18.43 9.06 10.39
C SER A 46 -18.06 9.97 9.22
N LEU A 47 -16.80 10.43 9.16
CA LEU A 47 -16.29 11.25 8.07
C LEU A 47 -16.09 10.44 6.79
N VAL A 48 -15.57 9.22 6.90
CA VAL A 48 -15.44 8.31 5.77
C VAL A 48 -16.83 7.96 5.22
N ARG A 49 -17.78 7.62 6.11
CA ARG A 49 -19.16 7.29 5.72
C ARG A 49 -19.89 8.46 5.05
N SER A 50 -19.68 9.69 5.49
CA SER A 50 -20.35 10.85 4.88
C SER A 50 -19.82 11.18 3.49
N ARG A 51 -18.57 10.81 3.18
CA ARG A 51 -17.91 11.08 1.90
C ARG A 51 -17.97 9.91 0.91
N TRP A 52 -18.18 8.68 1.40
CA TRP A 52 -18.28 7.47 0.59
C TRP A 52 -19.73 7.22 0.13
N PRO A 53 -19.98 6.81 -1.13
CA PRO A 53 -21.35 6.58 -1.61
C PRO A 53 -22.03 5.42 -0.87
N ALA A 54 -23.23 5.67 -0.34
CA ALA A 54 -24.03 4.64 0.32
C ALA A 54 -24.37 3.44 -0.58
N ALA A 55 -24.40 3.64 -1.90
CA ALA A 55 -24.63 2.58 -2.88
C ALA A 55 -23.45 1.59 -3.04
N LEU A 56 -22.27 1.93 -2.51
CA LEU A 56 -21.08 1.08 -2.54
C LEU A 56 -20.82 0.56 -1.13
N PRO A 57 -21.18 -0.69 -0.81
CA PRO A 57 -20.97 -1.22 0.53
C PRO A 57 -19.47 -1.26 0.85
N ALA A 58 -19.12 -0.74 2.01
CA ALA A 58 -17.76 -0.76 2.52
C ALA A 58 -17.75 -0.99 4.03
N GLU A 59 -16.78 -1.79 4.46
CA GLU A 59 -16.43 -1.95 5.86
C GLU A 59 -15.40 -0.90 6.24
N ILE A 60 -15.53 -0.34 7.43
CA ILE A 60 -14.60 0.68 7.94
C ILE A 60 -14.12 0.17 9.28
N ILE A 61 -12.80 0.05 9.41
CA ILE A 61 -12.16 -0.47 10.62
C ILE A 61 -11.10 0.52 11.11
N HIS A 62 -10.87 0.52 12.42
CA HIS A 62 -9.82 1.29 13.05
C HIS A 62 -8.61 0.41 13.32
N HIS A 63 -7.43 0.91 12.98
CA HIS A 63 -6.14 0.29 13.27
C HIS A 63 -5.40 1.13 14.32
N ASP A 64 -4.58 0.48 15.14
CA ASP A 64 -3.83 1.09 16.23
C ASP A 64 -2.44 1.60 15.83
N ASN A 65 -2.16 1.59 14.52
CA ASN A 65 -0.88 1.95 13.91
C ASN A 65 0.29 0.99 14.20
N THR A 66 0.02 -0.19 14.76
CA THR A 66 1.05 -1.23 14.93
C THR A 66 1.56 -1.73 13.57
N GLY A 67 2.88 -1.70 13.34
CA GLY A 67 3.46 -2.05 12.02
C GLY A 67 3.17 -1.01 10.92
N ALA A 68 2.78 0.20 11.33
CA ALA A 68 2.53 1.35 10.47
C ALA A 68 1.64 1.02 9.26
N GLU A 69 2.08 1.38 8.05
CA GLU A 69 1.31 1.22 6.81
C GLU A 69 1.08 -0.24 6.45
N PHE A 70 2.07 -1.07 6.64
CA PHE A 70 1.99 -2.47 6.29
C PHE A 70 1.09 -3.25 7.26
N GLY A 71 1.10 -2.90 8.55
CA GLY A 71 0.15 -3.43 9.52
C GLY A 71 -1.30 -3.11 9.14
N GLY A 72 -1.56 -1.87 8.70
CA GLY A 72 -2.87 -1.48 8.21
C GLY A 72 -3.31 -2.27 6.96
N TYR A 73 -2.41 -2.51 6.01
CA TYR A 73 -2.69 -3.38 4.86
C TYR A 73 -3.00 -4.82 5.26
N GLN A 74 -2.25 -5.36 6.21
CA GLN A 74 -2.45 -6.71 6.73
C GLN A 74 -3.82 -6.82 7.43
N LEU A 75 -4.17 -5.87 8.30
CA LEU A 75 -5.49 -5.85 8.95
C LEU A 75 -6.63 -5.77 7.93
N GLY A 76 -6.47 -4.93 6.90
CA GLY A 76 -7.45 -4.84 5.83
C GLY A 76 -7.65 -6.15 5.08
N LEU A 77 -6.57 -6.89 4.80
CA LEU A 77 -6.63 -8.22 4.20
C LEU A 77 -7.33 -9.23 5.13
N GLU A 78 -7.02 -9.23 6.41
CA GLU A 78 -7.63 -10.13 7.41
C GLU A 78 -9.14 -9.88 7.56
N CYS A 79 -9.56 -8.62 7.51
CA CYS A 79 -10.97 -8.20 7.52
C CYS A 79 -11.76 -8.76 6.32
N LEU A 80 -11.11 -9.01 5.17
CA LEU A 80 -11.74 -9.64 4.02
C LEU A 80 -12.19 -11.10 4.30
N GLY A 81 -11.68 -11.75 5.35
CA GLY A 81 -12.16 -13.01 5.91
C GLY A 81 -12.19 -14.23 4.97
N GLY A 82 -12.40 -15.42 5.54
CA GLY A 82 -12.79 -16.64 4.83
C GLY A 82 -11.85 -17.11 3.71
N GLU A 83 -12.23 -16.80 2.46
CA GLU A 83 -11.58 -17.24 1.23
C GLU A 83 -10.77 -16.10 0.61
N LEU A 84 -9.54 -16.39 0.15
CA LEU A 84 -8.72 -15.41 -0.55
C LEU A 84 -9.45 -14.84 -1.78
N PRO A 85 -9.42 -13.51 -1.99
CA PRO A 85 -10.01 -12.94 -3.18
C PRO A 85 -9.24 -13.40 -4.42
N ASP A 86 -9.93 -13.51 -5.55
CA ASP A 86 -9.27 -13.79 -6.84
C ASP A 86 -8.23 -12.73 -7.19
N ARG A 87 -8.55 -11.48 -6.83
CA ARG A 87 -7.67 -10.33 -6.97
C ARG A 87 -7.87 -9.41 -5.77
N LEU A 88 -6.77 -8.97 -5.18
CA LEU A 88 -6.72 -7.93 -4.16
C LEU A 88 -6.12 -6.67 -4.79
N ILE A 89 -6.75 -5.52 -4.55
CA ILE A 89 -6.14 -4.21 -4.76
C ILE A 89 -5.96 -3.57 -3.39
N VAL A 90 -4.75 -3.10 -3.12
CA VAL A 90 -4.40 -2.35 -1.91
C VAL A 90 -3.97 -0.95 -2.33
N MET A 91 -4.35 0.08 -1.56
CA MET A 91 -3.84 1.43 -1.72
C MET A 91 -3.82 2.20 -0.40
N ASN A 92 -3.04 3.27 -0.31
CA ASN A 92 -3.11 4.22 0.79
C ASN A 92 -3.62 5.59 0.32
N ASP A 93 -3.84 6.50 1.27
CA ASP A 93 -4.30 7.86 1.01
C ASP A 93 -3.30 8.78 0.31
N THR A 94 -2.05 8.33 0.14
CA THR A 94 -1.05 9.06 -0.64
C THR A 94 -1.24 8.91 -2.15
N VAL A 95 -2.14 8.01 -2.58
CA VAL A 95 -2.52 7.88 -3.99
C VAL A 95 -3.03 9.22 -4.56
N GLY A 96 -2.36 9.70 -5.61
CA GLY A 96 -2.70 10.97 -6.25
C GLY A 96 -2.22 12.23 -5.54
N SER A 97 -1.53 12.12 -4.39
CA SER A 97 -0.95 13.29 -3.69
C SER A 97 0.59 13.35 -3.72
N HIS A 98 1.27 12.20 -3.69
CA HIS A 98 2.75 12.14 -3.78
C HIS A 98 3.25 11.89 -5.20
N ASP A 99 2.55 11.05 -5.96
CA ASP A 99 2.75 10.88 -7.40
C ASP A 99 1.42 11.16 -8.11
N VAL A 100 1.45 11.89 -9.22
CA VAL A 100 0.27 12.21 -10.04
C VAL A 100 -0.35 10.91 -10.57
N THR A 101 -1.26 10.33 -9.77
CA THR A 101 -2.00 9.13 -10.12
C THR A 101 -3.33 9.58 -10.71
N SER A 102 -3.41 9.60 -12.03
CA SER A 102 -4.65 9.94 -12.74
C SER A 102 -5.52 8.70 -12.96
N HIS A 103 -6.79 8.91 -13.31
CA HIS A 103 -7.69 7.83 -13.73
C HIS A 103 -7.14 7.03 -14.93
N LEU A 104 -6.31 7.65 -15.79
CA LEU A 104 -5.64 6.95 -16.89
C LEU A 104 -4.66 5.88 -16.38
N VAL A 105 -3.88 6.23 -15.34
CA VAL A 105 -2.94 5.30 -14.69
C VAL A 105 -3.70 4.16 -14.04
N LEU A 106 -4.77 4.45 -13.30
CA LEU A 106 -5.61 3.41 -12.67
C LEU A 106 -6.30 2.51 -13.70
N ASN A 107 -6.74 3.05 -14.84
CA ASN A 107 -7.27 2.25 -15.94
C ASN A 107 -6.22 1.30 -16.52
N ALA A 108 -5.00 1.79 -16.75
CA ALA A 108 -3.91 0.96 -17.25
C ALA A 108 -3.55 -0.15 -16.25
N PHE A 109 -3.53 0.18 -14.95
CA PHE A 109 -3.35 -0.77 -13.87
C PHE A 109 -4.44 -1.86 -13.85
N LEU A 110 -5.72 -1.47 -13.89
CA LEU A 110 -6.84 -2.41 -13.92
C LEU A 110 -6.82 -3.31 -15.15
N ARG A 111 -6.47 -2.77 -16.32
CA ARG A 111 -6.30 -3.58 -17.55
C ARG A 111 -5.19 -4.61 -17.37
N ARG A 112 -4.03 -4.22 -16.83
CA ARG A 112 -2.93 -5.15 -16.57
C ARG A 112 -3.31 -6.25 -15.58
N LEU A 113 -4.01 -5.89 -14.51
CA LEU A 113 -4.48 -6.85 -13.50
C LEU A 113 -5.54 -7.80 -14.07
N LYS A 114 -6.41 -7.32 -14.97
CA LYS A 114 -7.46 -8.12 -15.61
C LYS A 114 -6.92 -9.11 -16.65
N LEU A 115 -5.84 -8.77 -17.35
CA LEU A 115 -5.31 -9.61 -18.43
C LEU A 115 -4.56 -10.86 -17.92
N ASP A 116 -4.47 -11.09 -16.61
CA ASP A 116 -3.74 -12.21 -15.97
C ASP A 116 -2.30 -12.39 -16.44
N LEU A 117 -1.71 -11.34 -17.03
CA LEU A 117 -0.34 -11.37 -17.52
C LEU A 117 0.66 -11.39 -16.35
N ASN A 118 0.25 -10.94 -15.17
CA ASN A 118 1.12 -10.83 -14.01
C ASN A 118 0.35 -11.20 -12.74
N ARG A 119 0.98 -12.00 -11.89
CA ARG A 119 0.47 -12.33 -10.54
C ARG A 119 0.47 -11.13 -9.59
N PHE A 120 1.26 -10.11 -9.93
CA PHE A 120 1.45 -8.90 -9.15
C PHE A 120 1.62 -7.71 -10.08
N VAL A 121 0.91 -6.62 -9.79
CA VAL A 121 0.95 -5.36 -10.54
C VAL A 121 1.20 -4.22 -9.56
N VAL A 122 2.14 -3.35 -9.89
CA VAL A 122 2.51 -2.18 -9.09
C VAL A 122 2.47 -0.91 -9.91
N GLY A 123 2.44 0.24 -9.25
CA GLY A 123 2.54 1.55 -9.87
C GLY A 123 3.92 1.79 -10.47
N GLN A 124 4.95 1.90 -9.62
CA GLN A 124 6.31 2.25 -10.04
C GLN A 124 7.36 1.23 -9.60
N THR A 125 8.34 1.03 -10.46
CA THR A 125 9.50 0.16 -10.19
C THR A 125 10.76 0.90 -10.62
N TYR A 126 11.77 0.86 -9.77
CA TYR A 126 13.09 1.39 -10.01
C TYR A 126 14.08 0.24 -10.02
N GLU A 127 15.00 0.27 -10.98
CA GLU A 127 16.12 -0.66 -10.98
C GLU A 127 17.28 0.01 -10.25
N SER A 128 17.75 -0.64 -9.19
CA SER A 128 18.91 -0.18 -8.46
C SER A 128 20.17 -0.65 -9.18
N GLN A 129 21.10 0.27 -9.41
CA GLN A 129 22.44 -0.09 -9.89
C GLN A 129 23.26 -0.80 -8.80
N ARG A 130 22.81 -0.76 -7.54
CA ARG A 130 23.45 -1.42 -6.41
C ARG A 130 22.65 -2.64 -6.00
N ARG A 131 23.36 -3.70 -5.59
CA ARG A 131 22.73 -4.85 -4.92
C ARG A 131 22.19 -4.39 -3.58
N MET A 132 20.88 -4.53 -3.39
CA MET A 132 20.22 -4.31 -2.10
C MET A 132 20.18 -5.63 -1.35
N SER A 133 20.34 -5.58 -0.03
CA SER A 133 20.25 -6.76 0.82
C SER A 133 19.65 -6.44 2.17
N ILE A 134 18.85 -7.37 2.69
CA ILE A 134 18.38 -7.41 4.08
C ILE A 134 18.60 -8.84 4.54
N HIS A 135 19.35 -9.04 5.62
CA HIS A 135 19.78 -10.39 6.03
C HIS A 135 20.43 -11.16 4.85
N ASP A 136 19.91 -12.35 4.54
CA ASP A 136 20.34 -13.22 3.43
C ASP A 136 19.49 -13.06 2.16
N LEU A 137 18.62 -12.04 2.13
CA LEU A 137 17.82 -11.71 0.96
C LEU A 137 18.53 -10.65 0.13
N TRP A 138 18.43 -10.77 -1.19
CA TRP A 138 19.02 -9.84 -2.13
C TRP A 138 18.04 -9.46 -3.23
N ALA A 139 18.08 -8.20 -3.63
CA ALA A 139 17.29 -7.65 -4.72
C ALA A 139 18.10 -6.62 -5.53
N SER A 140 17.76 -6.48 -6.80
CA SER A 140 18.21 -5.38 -7.66
C SER A 140 17.07 -4.46 -8.08
N ARG A 141 15.84 -4.77 -7.66
CA ARG A 141 14.62 -4.03 -8.00
C ARG A 141 13.99 -3.45 -6.75
N TRP A 142 13.78 -2.16 -6.77
CA TRP A 142 13.06 -1.42 -5.74
C TRP A 142 11.67 -1.09 -6.25
N ILE A 143 10.65 -1.43 -5.46
CA ILE A 143 9.26 -1.12 -5.80
C ILE A 143 8.83 0.02 -4.89
N ARG A 144 8.34 1.09 -5.51
CA ARG A 144 7.69 2.20 -4.83
C ARG A 144 6.26 2.23 -5.33
N THR A 145 5.30 2.16 -4.44
CA THR A 145 3.91 2.20 -4.87
C THR A 145 2.99 2.63 -3.76
N HIS A 146 2.02 3.47 -4.13
CA HIS A 146 0.91 3.89 -3.26
C HIS A 146 -0.33 3.00 -3.46
N PHE A 147 -0.26 2.10 -4.44
CA PHE A 147 -1.28 1.08 -4.73
C PHE A 147 -0.67 -0.13 -5.43
N PHE A 148 -1.18 -1.33 -5.18
CA PHE A 148 -0.75 -2.53 -5.89
C PHE A 148 -1.88 -3.54 -6.00
N GLY A 149 -1.72 -4.49 -6.91
CA GLY A 149 -2.66 -5.57 -7.15
C GLY A 149 -1.98 -6.92 -7.06
N LEU A 150 -2.61 -7.86 -6.36
CA LEU A 150 -2.18 -9.26 -6.25
C LEU A 150 -3.29 -10.16 -6.76
N ASP A 151 -2.96 -11.18 -7.54
CA ASP A 151 -3.90 -12.26 -7.79
C ASP A 151 -3.89 -13.29 -6.63
N ARG A 152 -4.84 -14.23 -6.65
CA ARG A 152 -4.93 -15.31 -5.68
C ARG A 152 -3.65 -16.14 -5.59
N ALA A 153 -2.96 -16.36 -6.71
CA ALA A 153 -1.74 -17.15 -6.73
C ALA A 153 -0.58 -16.43 -6.01
N ALA A 154 -0.44 -15.11 -6.19
CA ALA A 154 0.50 -14.29 -5.45
C ALA A 154 0.16 -14.21 -3.97
N LEU A 155 -1.12 -14.01 -3.62
CA LEU A 155 -1.59 -14.02 -2.23
C LEU A 155 -1.25 -15.36 -1.55
N THR A 156 -1.48 -16.46 -2.24
CA THR A 156 -1.13 -17.80 -1.74
C THR A 156 0.38 -17.96 -1.58
N ALA A 157 1.16 -17.48 -2.56
CA ALA A 157 2.62 -17.58 -2.53
C ALA A 157 3.27 -16.82 -1.36
N ILE A 158 2.66 -15.72 -0.92
CA ILE A 158 3.10 -14.96 0.26
C ILE A 158 2.42 -15.43 1.56
N GLY A 159 1.65 -16.52 1.52
CA GLY A 159 0.93 -17.05 2.68
C GLY A 159 -0.07 -16.04 3.27
N SER A 160 -0.70 -15.22 2.42
CA SER A 160 -1.65 -14.17 2.82
C SER A 160 -1.05 -13.14 3.78
N ARG A 161 0.27 -12.94 3.71
CA ARG A 161 1.00 -12.06 4.60
C ARG A 161 1.72 -10.98 3.79
N ILE A 162 1.10 -9.82 3.71
CA ILE A 162 1.64 -8.62 3.04
C ILE A 162 2.73 -7.98 3.92
N TYR A 163 2.62 -8.16 5.24
CA TYR A 163 3.49 -7.60 6.25
C TYR A 163 4.41 -8.65 6.87
N HIS A 164 5.73 -8.41 6.89
CA HIS A 164 6.68 -9.30 7.55
C HIS A 164 7.22 -8.67 8.84
N PRO A 165 6.81 -9.13 10.04
CA PRO A 165 7.18 -8.49 11.32
C PRO A 165 8.68 -8.35 11.55
N HIS A 166 9.49 -9.32 11.07
CA HIS A 166 10.94 -9.22 11.22
C HIS A 166 11.58 -8.13 10.36
N ILE A 167 10.94 -7.74 9.24
CA ILE A 167 11.42 -6.63 8.40
C ILE A 167 11.01 -5.31 9.03
N ASP A 168 9.79 -5.23 9.56
CA ASP A 168 9.30 -4.05 10.28
C ASP A 168 10.14 -3.72 11.51
N ALA A 169 10.53 -4.75 12.27
CA ALA A 169 11.41 -4.60 13.43
C ALA A 169 12.80 -4.02 13.08
N LEU A 170 13.16 -3.94 11.79
CA LEU A 170 14.37 -3.25 11.34
C LEU A 170 14.20 -1.73 11.23
N ILE A 171 13.00 -1.20 11.44
CA ILE A 171 12.72 0.24 11.48
C ILE A 171 12.42 0.62 12.93
N THR A 172 13.24 1.51 13.50
CA THR A 172 13.20 1.82 14.94
C THR A 172 12.29 2.99 15.29
N ALA A 173 11.70 3.64 14.28
CA ALA A 173 10.93 4.88 14.39
C ALA A 173 11.70 6.09 14.97
N SER A 174 13.03 6.00 15.10
CA SER A 174 13.89 7.14 15.48
C SER A 174 13.89 8.19 14.37
N PRO A 175 13.75 9.50 14.64
CA PRO A 175 13.88 10.53 13.60
C PRO A 175 15.33 10.74 13.13
N ASP A 176 16.32 10.16 13.82
CA ASP A 176 17.73 10.24 13.45
C ASP A 176 18.09 9.11 12.47
N VAL A 177 18.61 9.49 11.30
CA VAL A 177 19.00 8.57 10.22
C VAL A 177 19.95 7.48 10.68
N GLU A 178 20.84 7.77 11.63
CA GLU A 178 21.83 6.80 12.07
C GLU A 178 21.21 5.64 12.85
N THR A 179 20.14 5.96 13.59
CA THR A 179 19.43 5.01 14.45
C THR A 179 18.09 4.57 13.89
N PHE A 180 17.58 5.18 12.82
CA PHE A 180 16.30 4.86 12.16
C PHE A 180 16.26 3.41 11.68
N PHE A 181 17.39 2.90 11.15
CA PHE A 181 17.49 1.53 10.64
C PHE A 181 18.27 0.62 11.59
N GLY A 182 17.73 -0.58 11.82
CA GLY A 182 18.42 -1.67 12.50
C GLY A 182 19.66 -2.16 11.72
N PRO A 183 20.57 -2.88 12.39
CA PRO A 183 21.89 -3.23 11.85
C PRO A 183 21.86 -4.15 10.62
N ALA A 184 20.74 -4.81 10.35
CA ALA A 184 20.58 -5.66 9.17
C ALA A 184 20.31 -4.87 7.87
N VAL A 185 19.90 -3.60 7.97
CA VAL A 185 19.72 -2.70 6.82
C VAL A 185 21.04 -1.97 6.58
N ARG A 186 21.82 -2.47 5.62
CA ARG A 186 23.18 -2.00 5.37
C ARG A 186 23.51 -1.95 3.87
N GLY A 187 24.59 -1.25 3.54
CA GLY A 187 25.10 -1.13 2.17
C GLY A 187 24.09 -0.47 1.23
N GLY A 188 24.02 -0.95 -0.01
CA GLY A 188 23.24 -0.31 -1.07
C GLY A 188 21.75 -0.13 -0.77
N LEU A 189 21.16 -0.90 0.14
CA LEU A 189 19.79 -0.65 0.61
C LEU A 189 19.71 0.52 1.58
N ARG A 190 20.62 0.61 2.56
CA ARG A 190 20.65 1.74 3.50
C ARG A 190 20.85 3.03 2.73
N ASP A 191 21.81 3.06 1.80
CA ASP A 191 22.07 4.23 0.95
C ASP A 191 20.80 4.66 0.20
N LEU A 192 20.12 3.71 -0.44
CA LEU A 192 18.87 3.97 -1.18
C LEU A 192 17.77 4.54 -0.28
N LEU A 193 17.58 3.96 0.91
CA LEU A 193 16.55 4.38 1.86
C LEU A 193 16.87 5.73 2.49
N VAL A 194 18.15 6.02 2.76
CA VAL A 194 18.61 7.33 3.26
C VAL A 194 18.34 8.41 2.23
N ASP A 195 18.73 8.16 0.97
CA ASP A 195 18.49 9.08 -0.14
C ASP A 195 16.99 9.34 -0.34
N PHE A 196 16.15 8.33 -0.12
CA PHE A 196 14.70 8.46 -0.30
C PHE A 196 14.01 9.18 0.87
N LEU A 197 14.35 8.81 2.11
CA LEU A 197 13.63 9.28 3.29
C LEU A 197 14.16 10.59 3.84
N PHE A 198 15.47 10.86 3.75
CA PHE A 198 16.12 11.94 4.51
C PHE A 198 16.75 13.03 3.65
N ASN A 199 16.99 12.78 2.35
CA ASN A 199 17.56 13.81 1.48
C ASN A 199 16.45 14.69 0.89
N PRO A 200 16.48 16.02 1.11
CA PRO A 200 15.47 16.92 0.60
C PRO A 200 15.49 16.94 -0.93
N GLY A 201 14.35 16.64 -1.52
CA GLY A 201 14.14 16.60 -2.95
C GLY A 201 12.65 16.56 -3.25
N PRO A 202 12.24 16.63 -4.53
CA PRO A 202 10.82 16.55 -4.91
C PRO A 202 10.15 15.22 -4.51
N TRP A 203 10.93 14.28 -3.97
CA TRP A 203 10.52 12.94 -3.58
C TRP A 203 10.83 12.63 -2.11
N SER A 204 11.29 13.59 -1.31
CA SER A 204 11.58 13.35 0.11
C SER A 204 10.28 13.15 0.88
N TRP A 205 10.24 12.13 1.73
CA TRP A 205 9.08 11.81 2.57
C TRP A 205 9.11 12.58 3.89
N TYR A 206 10.31 12.93 4.37
CA TYR A 206 10.57 13.78 5.52
C TYR A 206 11.25 15.08 5.11
#